data_AF-D3IBH8-F1
#
_entry.id   AF-D3IBH8-F1
#
_cell.length_a   1.000
_cell.length_b   1.000
_cell.length_c   1.000
_cell.angle_alpha   90.00
_cell.angle_beta   90.00
_cell.angle_gamma   90.00
#
_symmetry.space_group_name_H-M   'P 1'
#
loop_
_entity.id
_entity.type
_entity.pdbx_description
1 polymer ?
#
loop_
_entity_poly.entity_id
_entity_poly.type
_entity_poly.pdbx_seq_one_letter_code
_entity_poly.pdbx_strand_id
1 'polypeptide(L)'
;MDISICKLNGDTITMGTKVDHMSLASHVDNENNLVAKRIITKEAQRNRELLRLVMQHAGFKPLRTEWWHFNFRTRAQAKQFFKVVK
;
A
#
# COMPACT_ATOMS: atom_id res chain seq x y z
N MET A 1 5.89 -6.30 -3.44
CA MET A 1 6.89 -5.67 -2.55
C MET A 1 6.12 -4.91 -1.52
N ASP A 2 6.49 -5.06 -0.26
CA ASP A 2 5.80 -4.45 0.88
C ASP A 2 6.66 -3.34 1.46
N ILE A 3 6.11 -2.14 1.55
CA ILE A 3 6.84 -0.93 1.96
C ILE A 3 5.96 0.06 2.72
N SER A 4 6.58 0.85 3.59
CA SER A 4 5.96 1.99 4.29
C SER A 4 6.91 3.19 4.27
N ILE A 5 6.41 4.35 4.69
CA ILE A 5 7.19 5.57 4.84
C ILE A 5 7.64 5.70 6.29
N CYS A 6 8.91 6.04 6.50
CA CYS A 6 9.45 6.39 7.81
C CYS A 6 9.95 7.84 7.84
N LYS A 7 10.02 8.37 9.06
CA LYS A 7 10.72 9.62 9.38
C LYS A 7 12.24 9.39 9.32
N LEU A 8 13.00 10.47 9.36
CA LEU A 8 14.46 10.43 9.33
C LEU A 8 15.09 9.60 10.47
N ASN A 9 14.40 9.47 11.61
CA ASN A 9 14.84 8.66 12.74
C ASN A 9 14.48 7.16 12.60
N GLY A 10 13.86 6.76 11.48
CA GLY A 10 13.46 5.38 11.22
C GLY A 10 12.02 5.02 11.65
N ASP A 11 11.31 5.90 12.37
CA ASP A 11 9.95 5.61 12.82
C ASP A 11 8.96 5.66 11.65
N THR A 12 8.15 4.61 11.50
CA THR A 12 7.08 4.60 10.51
C THR A 12 6.02 5.65 10.82
N ILE A 13 5.57 6.38 9.80
CA ILE A 13 4.41 7.26 9.93
C ILE A 13 3.13 6.43 9.97
N THR A 14 2.06 6.98 10.56
CA THR A 14 0.80 6.24 10.66
C THR A 14 0.20 5.99 9.28
N MET A 15 -0.19 4.74 9.04
CA MET A 15 -0.91 4.30 7.85
C MET A 15 -2.32 3.79 8.21
N GLY A 16 -2.80 4.06 9.44
CA GLY A 16 -4.13 3.67 9.93
C GLY A 16 -4.26 2.19 10.32
N THR A 17 -3.51 1.29 9.68
CA THR A 17 -3.37 -0.12 10.07
C THR A 17 -1.90 -0.53 10.00
N LYS A 18 -1.53 -1.61 10.69
CA LYS A 18 -0.21 -2.23 10.50
C LYS A 18 -0.14 -2.94 9.15
N VAL A 19 1.08 -3.16 8.67
CA VAL A 19 1.35 -4.14 7.59
C VAL A 19 0.77 -5.50 8.02
N ASP A 20 0.28 -6.25 7.05
CA ASP A 20 -0.41 -7.54 7.21
C ASP A 20 -1.73 -7.49 8.00
N HIS A 21 -2.31 -6.30 8.17
CA HIS A 21 -3.67 -6.21 8.69
C HIS A 21 -4.68 -6.63 7.61
N MET A 22 -5.03 -7.91 7.58
CA MET A 22 -5.87 -8.54 6.54
C MET A 22 -7.37 -8.25 6.70
N SER A 23 -7.76 -6.97 6.61
CA SER A 23 -9.16 -6.55 6.62
C SER A 23 -9.42 -5.38 5.67
N LEU A 24 -10.71 -5.04 5.51
CA LEU A 24 -11.17 -3.89 4.72
C LEU A 24 -10.52 -2.56 5.12
N ALA A 25 -10.02 -2.43 6.35
CA ALA A 25 -9.31 -1.23 6.81
C ALA A 25 -7.98 -0.99 6.05
N SER A 26 -7.45 -2.01 5.38
CA SER A 26 -6.22 -1.93 4.60
C SER A 26 -6.43 -1.68 3.12
N HIS A 27 -7.68 -1.75 2.65
CA HIS A 27 -8.03 -1.51 1.26
C HIS A 27 -7.88 -0.02 0.89
N VAL A 28 -7.43 0.25 -0.34
CA VAL A 28 -7.17 1.60 -0.83
C VAL A 28 -8.27 2.16 -1.74
N ASP A 29 -9.28 1.36 -2.07
CA ASP A 29 -10.36 1.74 -3.00
C ASP A 29 -11.59 2.38 -2.32
N ASN A 30 -11.64 2.41 -0.97
CA ASN A 30 -12.74 2.99 -0.21
C ASN A 30 -12.29 3.84 0.99
N GLU A 31 -11.11 4.47 0.90
CA GLU A 31 -10.49 5.19 2.02
C GLU A 31 -11.33 6.38 2.52
N ASN A 32 -12.05 7.07 1.63
CA ASN A 32 -12.98 8.13 2.03
C ASN A 32 -14.04 7.63 3.02
N ASN A 33 -14.58 6.43 2.80
CA ASN A 33 -15.54 5.81 3.71
C ASN A 33 -14.88 5.32 4.99
N LEU A 34 -13.66 4.79 4.92
CA LEU A 34 -12.90 4.41 6.11
C LEU A 34 -12.65 5.62 7.02
N VAL A 35 -12.34 6.78 6.43
CA VAL A 35 -12.21 8.05 7.16
C VAL A 35 -13.54 8.51 7.72
N ALA A 36 -14.62 8.48 6.94
CA ALA A 36 -15.96 8.87 7.40
C ALA A 36 -16.43 8.03 8.59
N LYS A 37 -16.12 6.73 8.59
CA LYS A 37 -16.39 5.78 9.68
C LYS A 37 -15.36 5.83 10.83
N ARG A 38 -14.36 6.71 10.75
CA ARG A 38 -13.25 6.83 11.73
C ARG A 38 -12.44 5.55 11.92
N ILE A 39 -12.41 4.67 10.91
CA ILE A 39 -11.57 3.46 10.91
C ILE A 39 -10.11 3.84 10.70
N ILE A 40 -9.84 4.82 9.84
CA ILE A 40 -8.52 5.44 9.68
C ILE A 40 -8.64 6.96 9.80
N THR A 41 -7.53 7.63 10.11
CA THR A 41 -7.47 9.09 10.17
C THR A 41 -7.29 9.70 8.78
N LYS A 42 -7.65 10.98 8.60
CA LYS A 42 -7.32 11.75 7.38
C LYS A 42 -5.81 11.83 7.12
N GLU A 43 -5.01 11.84 8.18
CA GLU A 43 -3.55 11.80 8.08
C GLU A 43 -3.08 10.47 7.48
N ALA A 44 -3.58 9.34 7.99
CA ALA A 44 -3.26 8.02 7.44
C ALA A 44 -3.65 7.91 5.96
N GLN A 45 -4.82 8.43 5.58
CA GLN A 45 -5.21 8.49 4.16
C GLN A 45 -4.19 9.25 3.31
N ARG A 46 -3.81 10.47 3.72
CA ARG A 46 -2.82 11.28 3.00
C ARG A 46 -1.45 10.60 2.92
N ASN A 47 -1.03 9.93 3.99
CA ASN A 47 0.24 9.19 4.00
C ASN A 47 0.21 8.01 3.00
N ARG A 48 -0.92 7.30 2.90
CA ARG A 48 -1.11 6.24 1.90
C ARG A 48 -1.15 6.81 0.48
N GLU A 49 -1.79 7.96 0.27
CA GLU A 49 -1.79 8.67 -1.02
C GLU A 49 -0.37 9.06 -1.44
N LEU A 50 0.42 9.63 -0.53
CA LEU A 50 1.82 9.97 -0.76
C LEU A 50 2.63 8.74 -1.16
N LEU A 51 2.51 7.64 -0.40
CA LEU A 51 3.21 6.40 -0.70
C LEU A 51 2.85 5.89 -2.10
N ARG A 52 1.56 5.88 -2.44
CA ARG A 52 1.11 5.46 -3.78
C ARG A 52 1.66 6.35 -4.88
N LEU A 53 1.68 7.67 -4.68
CA LEU A 53 2.23 8.62 -5.67
C LEU A 53 3.72 8.36 -5.92
N VAL A 54 4.51 8.21 -4.87
CA VAL A 54 5.96 7.93 -4.99
C VAL A 54 6.21 6.60 -5.69
N MET A 55 5.51 5.55 -5.27
CA MET A 55 5.68 4.21 -5.85
C MET A 55 5.23 4.17 -7.32
N GLN A 56 4.15 4.86 -7.67
CA GLN A 56 3.71 4.99 -9.07
C GLN A 56 4.74 5.71 -9.93
N HIS A 57 5.36 6.78 -9.41
CA HIS A 57 6.43 7.48 -10.11
C HIS A 57 7.65 6.57 -10.36
N ALA A 58 7.93 5.65 -9.43
CA ALA A 58 8.96 4.61 -9.59
C ALA A 58 8.53 3.42 -10.48
N GLY A 59 7.35 3.46 -11.10
CA GLY A 59 6.86 2.43 -12.01
C GLY A 59 6.14 1.25 -11.34
N PHE A 60 5.84 1.34 -10.05
CA PHE A 60 5.10 0.31 -9.32
C PHE A 60 3.58 0.54 -9.39
N LYS A 61 2.82 -0.54 -9.25
CA LYS A 61 1.35 -0.55 -9.23
C LYS A 61 0.83 -0.97 -7.85
N PRO A 62 -0.02 -0.18 -7.19
CA PRO A 62 -0.57 -0.54 -5.89
C PRO A 62 -1.51 -1.74 -5.99
N LEU A 63 -1.58 -2.55 -4.93
CA LEU A 63 -2.62 -3.54 -4.75
C LEU A 63 -3.83 -2.92 -4.05
N ARG A 64 -5.04 -3.24 -4.51
CA ARG A 64 -6.27 -2.62 -4.00
C ARG A 64 -6.59 -2.99 -2.55
N THR A 65 -6.18 -4.17 -2.12
CA THR A 65 -6.52 -4.75 -0.81
C THR A 65 -5.49 -4.46 0.28
N GLU A 66 -4.30 -3.99 -0.09
CA GLU A 66 -3.16 -3.86 0.82
C GLU A 66 -2.42 -2.55 0.53
N TRP A 67 -2.56 -1.57 1.42
CA TRP A 67 -1.97 -0.23 1.22
C TRP A 67 -0.44 -0.23 1.10
N TRP A 68 0.22 -1.26 1.63
CA TRP A 68 1.68 -1.42 1.64
C TRP A 68 2.22 -2.20 0.43
N HIS A 69 1.37 -2.91 -0.32
CA HIS A 69 1.82 -3.85 -1.35
C HIS A 69 1.81 -3.23 -2.74
N PHE A 70 2.93 -3.43 -3.44
CA PHE A 70 3.15 -2.91 -4.78
C PHE A 70 3.75 -3.95 -5.73
N ASN A 71 3.24 -3.98 -6.95
CA ASN A 71 3.69 -4.84 -8.04
C ASN A 71 4.47 -4.04 -9.08
N PHE A 72 5.70 -4.44 -9.39
CA PHE A 72 6.47 -3.82 -10.48
C PHE A 72 6.07 -4.36 -11.86
N ARG A 73 5.76 -5.66 -11.93
CA ARG A 73 5.27 -6.34 -13.13
C ARG A 73 3.90 -6.91 -12.87
N THR A 74 3.09 -7.05 -13.92
CA THR A 74 1.83 -7.79 -13.79
C THR A 74 2.12 -9.27 -13.53
N ARG A 75 1.16 -9.98 -12.93
CA ARG A 75 1.27 -11.44 -12.74
C ARG A 75 1.49 -12.18 -14.05
N ALA A 76 0.87 -11.72 -15.14
CA ALA A 76 1.06 -12.30 -16.47
C ALA A 76 2.50 -12.13 -16.98
N GLN A 77 3.05 -10.92 -16.88
CA GLN A 77 4.45 -10.65 -17.22
C GLN A 77 5.40 -11.49 -16.35
N ALA A 78 5.15 -11.55 -15.04
CA ALA A 78 5.98 -12.31 -14.13
C ALA A 78 6.00 -13.81 -14.50
N LYS A 79 4.84 -14.39 -14.83
CA LYS A 79 4.71 -15.79 -15.27
C LYS A 79 5.44 -16.06 -16.60
N GLN A 80 5.50 -15.07 -17.48
CA GLN A 80 6.19 -15.19 -18.77
C GLN A 80 7.72 -15.16 -18.62
N PHE A 81 8.25 -14.29 -17.77
CA PHE A 81 9.68 -14.01 -17.70
C PHE A 81 10.42 -14.74 -16.57
N PHE A 82 9.72 -15.25 -15.56
CA PHE A 82 10.35 -15.88 -14.40
C PHE A 82 9.85 -17.31 -14.19
N LYS A 83 10.75 -18.18 -13.72
CA LYS A 83 10.39 -19.52 -13.27
C LYS A 83 9.75 -19.42 -11.88
N VAL A 84 8.63 -20.11 -11.70
CA VAL A 84 8.00 -20.27 -10.39
C VAL A 84 8.93 -21.14 -9.54
N VAL A 85 9.36 -20.60 -8.40
CA VAL A 85 10.05 -21.38 -7.37
C VAL A 85 8.98 -22.10 -6.55
N LYS A 86 9.14 -23.42 -6.37
CA LYS A 86 8.27 -24.26 -5.56
C LYS A 86 8.91 -24.52 -4.21
#